data_AF-A0A383S466-F1
#
_entry.id   AF-A0A383S466-F1
#
_cell.length_a   1.000
_cell.length_b   1.000
_cell.length_c   1.000
_cell.angle_alpha   90.00
_cell.angle_beta   90.00
_cell.angle_gamma   90.00
#
_symmetry.space_group_name_H-M   'P 1'
#
loop_
_entity.id
_entity.type
_entity.pdbx_description
1 polymer ?
#
loop_
_entity_poly.entity_id
_entity_poly.type
_entity_poly.pdbx_seq_one_letter_code
_entity_poly.pdbx_strand_id
1 'polypeptide(L)' 'MTAIDTIATQASTVRHETATISPVVAGTLVAGALIAASILMIIVGLATTMTPMMLTGALAFSAATLLGTYNGINTLAQG' A
#
# COMPACT_ATOMS: atom_id res chain seq x y z
N MET A 1 -1.38 44.62 -9.79
CA MET A 1 -1.70 43.19 -9.68
C MET A 1 -3.18 43.05 -9.99
N THR A 2 -3.50 42.43 -11.10
CA THR A 2 -4.87 42.26 -11.60
C THR A 2 -5.49 40.97 -11.05
N ALA A 3 -6.82 40.83 -11.06
CA ALA A 3 -7.48 39.57 -10.65
C ALA A 3 -6.97 38.34 -11.42
N ILE A 4 -6.49 38.55 -12.65
CA ILE A 4 -5.87 37.52 -13.49
C ILE A 4 -4.52 37.07 -12.90
N ASP A 5 -3.71 37.99 -12.36
CA ASP A 5 -2.47 37.65 -11.66
C ASP A 5 -2.74 36.81 -10.40
N THR A 6 -3.81 37.11 -9.67
CA THR A 6 -4.22 36.35 -8.49
C THR A 6 -4.70 34.94 -8.85
N ILE A 7 -5.48 34.78 -9.92
CA ILE A 7 -5.95 33.46 -10.38
C ILE A 7 -4.79 32.63 -10.92
N ALA A 8 -3.86 33.23 -11.68
CA ALA A 8 -2.67 32.53 -12.17
C ALA A 8 -1.76 32.07 -11.02
N THR A 9 -1.63 32.88 -9.98
CA THR A 9 -0.87 32.53 -8.77
C THR A 9 -1.55 31.39 -8.02
N GLN A 10 -2.86 31.48 -7.75
CA GLN A 10 -3.59 30.42 -7.04
C GLN A 10 -3.67 29.12 -7.85
N ALA A 11 -3.87 29.18 -9.17
CA ALA A 11 -3.84 28.01 -10.03
C ALA A 11 -2.46 27.35 -10.06
N SER A 12 -1.38 28.14 -10.04
CA SER A 12 -0.01 27.62 -9.91
C SER A 12 0.23 26.98 -8.54
N THR A 13 -0.27 27.59 -7.46
CA THR A 13 -0.21 27.05 -6.10
C THR A 13 -0.99 25.74 -5.98
N VAL A 14 -2.24 25.68 -6.46
CA VAL A 14 -3.09 24.47 -6.44
C VAL A 14 -2.49 23.34 -7.31
N ARG A 15 -1.85 23.68 -8.43
CA ARG A 15 -1.16 22.70 -9.28
C ARG A 15 0.12 22.15 -8.63
N HIS A 16 0.70 22.87 -7.66
CA HIS A 16 1.77 22.37 -6.78
C HIS A 16 1.24 21.62 -5.54
N GLU A 17 0.02 21.91 -5.09
CA GLU A 17 -0.65 21.22 -3.97
C GLU A 17 -1.33 19.91 -4.36
N THR A 18 -1.42 19.60 -5.65
CA THR A 18 -1.78 18.24 -6.09
C THR A 18 -0.62 17.32 -5.76
N ALA A 19 -0.55 16.90 -4.49
CA ALA A 19 0.53 16.12 -3.91
C ALA A 19 0.87 14.95 -4.81
N THR A 20 2.00 15.06 -5.52
CA THR A 20 2.62 13.94 -6.21
C THR A 20 2.99 12.92 -5.16
N ILE A 21 2.16 11.87 -5.01
CA ILE A 21 2.51 10.71 -4.20
C ILE A 21 3.86 10.22 -4.73
N SER A 22 4.87 10.19 -3.86
CA SER A 22 6.21 9.76 -4.23
C SER A 22 6.12 8.42 -4.97
N PRO A 23 6.76 8.27 -6.14
CA PRO A 23 6.71 7.01 -6.90
C PRO A 23 7.21 5.81 -6.09
N VAL A 24 8.05 6.06 -5.08
CA VAL A 24 8.48 5.05 -4.11
C VAL A 24 7.30 4.57 -3.25
N VAL A 25 6.49 5.49 -2.72
CA VAL A 25 5.31 5.19 -1.90
C VAL A 25 4.22 4.50 -2.73
N ALA A 26 3.99 4.96 -3.96
CA ALA A 26 3.07 4.30 -4.88
C ALA A 26 3.53 2.87 -5.22
N GLY A 27 4.83 2.68 -5.49
CA GLY A 27 5.41 1.37 -5.77
C GLY A 27 5.28 0.39 -4.60
N THR A 28 5.53 0.84 -3.37
CA THR A 28 5.38 -0.02 -2.19
C THR A 28 3.93 -0.33 -1.84
N LEU A 29 2.99 0.59 -2.06
CA LEU A 29 1.56 0.30 -1.93
C LEU A 29 1.10 -0.79 -2.91
N VAL A 30 1.50 -0.70 -4.18
CA VAL A 30 1.15 -1.70 -5.20
C VAL A 30 1.79 -3.05 -4.89
N ALA A 31 3.08 -3.07 -4.50
CA ALA A 31 3.75 -4.31 -4.10
C ALA A 31 3.10 -4.96 -2.87
N GLY A 32 2.76 -4.16 -1.85
CA GLY A 32 2.07 -4.66 -0.66
C GLY A 32 0.68 -5.24 -0.97
N ALA A 33 -0.08 -4.58 -1.84
CA ALA A 33 -1.38 -5.06 -2.28
C ALA A 33 -1.27 -6.40 -3.05
N LEU A 34 -0.27 -6.55 -3.92
CA LEU A 34 -0.01 -7.81 -4.65
C LEU A 34 0.39 -8.95 -3.72
N ILE A 35 1.22 -8.68 -2.70
CA ILE A 35 1.61 -9.68 -1.70
C ILE A 35 0.38 -10.13 -0.90
N ALA A 36 -0.43 -9.20 -0.43
CA ALA A 36 -1.65 -9.50 0.32
C ALA A 36 -2.66 -10.32 -0.52
N ALA A 37 -2.86 -9.95 -1.79
CA ALA A 37 -3.72 -10.69 -2.71
C ALA A 37 -3.20 -12.12 -2.98
N SER A 38 -1.89 -12.28 -3.15
CA SER A 38 -1.26 -13.59 -3.34
C SER A 38 -1.43 -14.49 -2.13
N ILE A 39 -1.25 -13.94 -0.93
CA ILE A 39 -1.48 -14.63 0.34
C ILE A 39 -2.93 -15.10 0.47
N LEU A 40 -3.90 -14.22 0.15
CA LEU A 40 -5.32 -14.57 0.18
C LEU A 40 -5.65 -15.75 -0.76
N MET A 41 -5.12 -15.73 -1.99
CA MET A 41 -5.33 -16.82 -2.95
C MET A 41 -4.74 -18.15 -2.46
N ILE A 42 -3.56 -18.11 -1.84
CA ILE A 42 -2.92 -19.27 -1.22
C ILE A 42 -3.79 -19.82 -0.08
N ILE A 43 -4.22 -18.96 0.86
CA ILE A 43 -5.06 -19.38 2.00
C ILE A 43 -6.37 -20.00 1.52
N VAL A 44 -7.04 -19.39 0.54
CA VAL A 44 -8.30 -19.91 -0.02
C VAL A 44 -8.09 -21.29 -0.67
N GLY A 45 -7.01 -21.46 -1.45
CA GLY A 45 -6.67 -22.76 -2.03
C GLY A 45 -6.35 -23.83 -0.98
N LEU A 46 -5.57 -23.47 0.05
CA LEU A 46 -5.20 -24.37 1.14
C LEU A 46 -6.40 -24.75 2.02
N ALA A 47 -7.34 -23.83 2.25
CA ALA A 47 -8.52 -24.08 3.08
C ALA A 47 -9.41 -25.22 2.55
N THR A 48 -9.36 -25.49 1.24
CA THR A 48 -10.14 -26.57 0.61
C THR A 48 -9.45 -27.94 0.65
N THR A 49 -8.16 -28.00 0.97
CA THR A 49 -7.33 -29.21 0.79
C THR A 49 -6.51 -29.61 2.01
N MET A 50 -6.37 -28.74 3.02
CA MET A 50 -5.49 -28.96 4.17
C MET A 50 -6.21 -29.26 5.48
N THR A 51 -5.51 -29.97 6.38
CA THR A 51 -5.96 -30.18 7.75
C THR A 51 -5.91 -28.87 8.56
N PRO A 52 -6.76 -28.70 9.59
CA PRO A 52 -6.85 -27.46 10.37
C PRO A 52 -5.51 -26.97 10.94
N MET A 53 -4.62 -27.90 11.29
CA MET A 53 -3.30 -27.60 11.85
C MET A 53 -2.35 -26.98 10.80
N MET A 54 -2.38 -27.46 9.56
CA MET A 54 -1.59 -26.89 8.46
C MET A 54 -2.13 -25.52 8.03
N LEU A 55 -3.45 -25.35 8.04
CA LEU A 55 -4.08 -24.06 7.77
C LEU A 55 -3.68 -22.99 8.80
N THR A 56 -3.61 -23.38 10.08
CA THR A 56 -3.18 -22.48 11.16
C THR A 56 -1.74 -21.99 10.96
N GLY A 57 -0.82 -22.89 10.59
CA GLY A 57 0.57 -22.51 10.29
C GLY A 57 0.68 -21.57 9.08
N ALA A 58 -0.08 -21.83 8.02
CA ALA A 58 -0.12 -20.97 6.84
C ALA A 58 -0.68 -19.57 7.16
N LEU A 59 -1.72 -19.49 8.00
CA LEU A 59 -2.29 -18.23 8.46
C LEU A 59 -1.30 -17.43 9.34
N ALA A 60 -0.59 -18.10 10.25
CA ALA A 60 0.41 -17.45 11.10
C ALA A 60 1.59 -16.88 10.30
N PHE A 61 2.11 -17.64 9.34
CA PHE A 61 3.17 -17.18 8.44
C PHE A 61 2.71 -15.97 7.61
N SER A 62 1.49 -16.06 7.05
CA SER A 62 0.88 -14.99 6.25
C SER A 62 0.70 -13.69 7.03
N ALA A 63 0.24 -13.79 8.28
CA ALA A 63 0.08 -12.63 9.18
C ALA A 63 1.43 -11.96 9.48
N ALA A 64 2.49 -12.75 9.70
CA ALA A 64 3.84 -12.22 9.92
C ALA A 64 4.39 -11.49 8.68
N THR A 65 4.17 -12.03 7.47
CA THR A 65 4.56 -11.37 6.22
C THR A 65 3.82 -10.03 6.03
N LEU A 66 2.50 -10.00 6.24
CA LEU A 66 1.68 -8.79 6.16
C LEU A 66 2.12 -7.71 7.15
N LEU A 67 2.43 -8.11 8.40
CA LEU A 67 2.91 -7.18 9.41
C LEU A 67 4.28 -6.58 9.05
N GLY A 68 5.18 -7.40 8.48
CA GLY A 68 6.47 -6.94 7.97
C GLY A 68 6.32 -5.92 6.84
N THR A 69 5.44 -6.19 5.88
CA THR A 69 5.13 -5.25 4.78
C THR A 69 4.51 -3.96 5.29
N TYR A 70 3.57 -4.03 6.24
CA TYR A 70 2.96 -2.85 6.86
C TYR A 70 4.01 -1.97 7.55
N ASN A 71 4.91 -2.58 8.34
CA ASN A 71 5.99 -1.83 8.99
C ASN A 71 6.94 -1.17 7.97
N GLY A 72 7.27 -1.87 6.88
CA GLY A 72 8.11 -1.30 5.81
C GLY A 72 7.46 -0.13 5.07
N ILE A 73 6.13 -0.17 4.85
CA ILE A 73 5.38 0.96 4.29
C ILE A 73 5.34 2.12 5.28
N ASN A 74 5.12 1.83 6.56
CA ASN A 74 5.03 2.85 7.60
C ASN A 74 6.37 3.58 7.82
N THR A 75 7.51 2.88 7.75
CA THR A 75 8.83 3.53 7.80
C THR A 75 9.11 4.39 6.58
N LEU A 76 8.68 3.97 5.39
CA LEU A 76 8.78 4.78 4.16
C LEU A 76 7.88 6.03 4.19
N ALA A 77 6.74 5.96 4.86
CA ALA A 77 5.82 7.09 5.00
C ALA A 77 6.28 8.14 6.02
N GLN A 78 7.18 7.77 6.94
CA GLN A 78 7.73 8.65 7.99
C GLN A 78 9.13 9.20 7.66
N GLY A 79 9.74 8.76 6.56
CA GLY A 79 11.10 9.12 6.13
C GLY A 79 11.16 10.26 5.12
#